data_AF-A0A085FD22-F1
#
_entry.id   AF-A0A085FD22-F1
#
_cell.length_a   1.000
_cell.length_b   1.000
_cell.length_c   1.000
_cell.angle_alpha   90.00
_cell.angle_beta   90.00
_cell.angle_gamma   90.00
#
_symmetry.space_group_name_H-M   'P 1'
#
loop_
_entity.id
_entity.type
_entity.pdbx_description
1 polymer ?
#
loop_
_entity_poly.entity_id
_entity_poly.type
_entity_poly.pdbx_seq_one_letter_code
_entity_poly.pdbx_strand_id
1 'polypeptide(L)'
;MESSGPLRIRLLGELQLAGGDGRALVLPASRKTRALLGYLVATGQAHRRERLCDLFWDGPDDPRAELRWSLSKIRPLLDWSTGVRLVADRERVSVELGGAAVDLAVVRSRLGGNVSAAPTGALKEAAALFGGEFLDGLDLPLCYRYQEWCMAEREAASRLRLSVLAAWWSASRIIRPMRFPMRIRSPWPIRCLNRATPPSSGCSRALDAARKP
;
A
#
# COMPACT_ATOMS: atom_id res chain seq x y z
N MET A 1 10.78 31.08 -12.80
CA MET A 1 10.11 29.88 -13.34
C MET A 1 10.25 28.77 -12.31
N GLU A 2 9.37 28.76 -11.30
CA GLU A 2 9.44 27.80 -10.20
C GLU A 2 8.27 26.84 -10.28
N SER A 3 8.59 25.57 -10.53
CA SER A 3 7.63 24.48 -10.52
C SER A 3 7.29 24.11 -9.08
N SER A 4 6.56 24.98 -8.37
CA SER A 4 6.07 24.73 -7.02
C SER A 4 4.91 23.72 -7.08
N GLY A 5 5.26 22.45 -7.23
CA GLY A 5 4.30 21.35 -7.18
C GLY A 5 3.68 21.19 -5.79
N PRO A 6 2.64 20.34 -5.65
CA PRO A 6 2.09 20.03 -4.34
C PRO A 6 3.10 19.26 -3.48
N LEU A 7 3.12 19.57 -2.17
CA LEU A 7 3.75 18.73 -1.15
C LEU A 7 3.23 17.29 -1.29
N ARG A 8 4.12 16.32 -1.40
CA ARG A 8 3.78 14.89 -1.53
C ARG A 8 4.07 14.19 -0.23
N ILE A 9 3.10 13.40 0.25
CA ILE A 9 3.23 12.63 1.48
C ILE A 9 2.90 11.18 1.18
N ARG A 10 3.80 10.26 1.56
CA ARG A 10 3.60 8.83 1.45
C ARG A 10 3.37 8.22 2.82
N LEU A 11 2.26 7.49 2.94
CA LEU A 11 1.87 6.74 4.13
C LEU A 11 1.76 5.24 3.82
N LEU A 12 1.63 4.85 2.54
CA LEU A 12 1.49 3.47 2.10
C LEU A 12 2.86 2.79 1.93
N GLY A 13 3.62 2.72 3.02
CA GLY A 13 4.99 2.24 3.13
C GLY A 13 5.70 2.98 4.27
N GLU A 14 7.02 3.09 4.18
CA GLU A 14 7.76 4.04 5.01
C GLU A 14 7.23 5.47 4.82
N LEU A 15 7.12 6.22 5.92
CA LEU A 15 6.72 7.63 5.86
C LEU A 15 7.76 8.44 5.07
N GLN A 16 7.33 9.09 3.98
CA GLN A 16 8.17 9.95 3.15
C GLN A 16 7.46 11.26 2.84
N LEU A 17 8.15 12.39 2.96
CA LEU A 17 7.67 13.70 2.51
C LEU A 17 8.57 14.20 1.39
N ALA A 18 8.00 14.79 0.35
CA ALA A 18 8.76 15.45 -0.71
C ALA A 18 8.15 16.82 -1.06
N GLY A 19 9.01 17.81 -1.23
CA GLY A 19 8.65 19.17 -1.63
C GLY A 19 8.02 19.22 -3.02
N GLY A 20 7.48 20.39 -3.36
CA GLY A 20 6.94 20.69 -4.69
C GLY A 20 7.98 20.58 -5.81
N ASP A 21 9.26 20.82 -5.48
CA ASP A 21 10.43 20.61 -6.33
C ASP A 21 10.81 19.12 -6.51
N GLY A 22 10.09 18.21 -5.82
CA GLY A 22 10.32 16.77 -5.83
C GLY A 22 11.44 16.29 -4.90
N ARG A 23 12.12 17.18 -4.16
CA ARG A 23 13.18 16.78 -3.22
C ARG A 23 12.60 16.16 -1.96
N ALA A 24 13.19 15.07 -1.50
CA ALA A 24 12.83 14.44 -0.23
C ALA A 24 13.15 15.38 0.95
N LEU A 25 12.20 15.52 1.88
CA LEU A 25 12.38 16.30 3.11
C LEU A 25 12.92 15.40 4.22
N VAL A 26 13.94 15.87 4.94
CA VAL A 26 14.57 15.12 6.04
C VAL A 26 13.61 15.04 7.22
N LEU A 27 13.18 13.83 7.56
CA LEU A 27 12.26 13.60 8.68
C LEU A 27 12.97 13.62 10.04
N PRO A 28 12.27 13.93 11.14
CA PRO A 28 12.85 13.90 12.48
C PRO A 28 13.29 12.48 12.86
N ALA A 29 14.46 12.35 13.48
CA ALA A 29 15.00 11.06 13.92
C ALA A 29 14.02 10.31 14.85
N SER A 30 13.36 11.04 15.76
CA SER A 30 12.35 10.52 16.69
C SER A 30 11.23 9.77 15.95
N ARG A 31 11.14 8.47 16.19
CA ARG A 31 10.06 7.60 15.67
C ARG A 31 8.69 8.09 16.14
N LYS A 32 8.57 8.51 17.42
CA LYS A 32 7.32 9.07 17.99
C LYS A 32 6.86 10.33 17.25
N THR A 33 7.79 11.24 16.91
CA THR A 33 7.45 12.46 16.15
C THR A 33 7.04 12.14 14.70
N ARG A 34 7.68 11.15 14.05
CA ARG A 34 7.24 10.65 12.73
C ARG A 34 5.87 9.99 12.77
N ALA A 35 5.60 9.18 13.79
CA ALA A 35 4.30 8.56 14.03
C ALA A 35 3.18 9.58 14.26
N LEU A 36 3.43 10.65 15.03
CA LEU A 36 2.51 11.78 15.19
C LEU A 36 2.21 12.48 13.86
N LEU A 37 3.23 12.74 13.04
CA LEU A 37 3.04 13.31 11.70
C LEU A 37 2.16 12.40 10.83
N GLY A 38 2.48 11.09 10.78
CA GLY A 38 1.67 10.10 10.06
C GLY A 38 0.21 10.07 10.53
N TYR A 39 -0.03 10.10 11.85
CA TYR A 39 -1.37 10.16 12.43
C TYR A 39 -2.17 11.40 12.03
N LEU A 40 -1.56 12.59 12.15
CA LEU A 40 -2.22 13.86 11.80
C LEU A 40 -2.57 13.92 10.30
N VAL A 41 -1.67 13.46 9.42
CA VAL A 41 -1.91 13.44 7.97
C VAL A 41 -2.94 12.37 7.58
N ALA A 42 -2.86 11.16 8.14
CA ALA A 42 -3.76 10.05 7.80
C ALA A 42 -5.21 10.32 8.21
N THR A 43 -5.41 10.98 9.36
CA THR A 43 -6.74 11.35 9.85
C THR A 43 -7.27 12.61 9.18
N GLY A 44 -6.42 13.63 8.94
CA GLY A 44 -6.82 14.88 8.31
C GLY A 44 -7.85 15.69 9.11
N GLN A 45 -8.00 15.42 10.41
CA GLN A 45 -8.97 16.08 11.31
C GLN A 45 -8.28 16.95 12.37
N ALA A 46 -9.05 17.84 13.00
CA ALA A 46 -8.59 18.63 14.14
C ALA A 46 -8.70 17.83 15.46
N HIS A 47 -7.55 17.50 16.05
CA HIS A 47 -7.45 16.74 17.29
C HIS A 47 -7.26 17.65 18.51
N ARG A 48 -7.81 17.26 19.67
CA ARG A 48 -7.47 17.88 20.95
C ARG A 48 -6.05 17.51 21.35
N ARG A 49 -5.29 18.48 21.88
CA ARG A 49 -3.93 18.28 22.41
C ARG A 49 -3.88 17.22 23.50
N GLU A 50 -4.87 17.22 24.39
CA GLU A 50 -5.05 16.22 25.45
C GLU A 50 -5.17 14.81 24.86
N ARG A 51 -6.06 14.61 23.86
CA ARG A 51 -6.16 13.33 23.12
C ARG A 51 -4.84 12.93 22.45
N LEU A 52 -4.05 13.87 21.95
CA LEU A 52 -2.73 13.58 21.38
C LEU A 52 -1.69 13.24 22.45
N CYS A 53 -1.78 13.84 23.65
CA CYS A 53 -0.96 13.48 24.81
C CYS A 53 -1.23 12.02 25.16
N ASP A 54 -2.47 11.70 25.54
CA ASP A 54 -3.02 10.37 25.82
C ASP A 54 -2.68 9.27 24.79
N LEU A 55 -2.47 9.64 23.52
CA LEU A 55 -2.26 8.69 22.42
C LEU A 55 -0.78 8.29 22.26
N PHE A 56 0.14 9.19 22.61
CA PHE A 56 1.58 9.09 22.29
C PHE A 56 2.49 9.22 23.52
N TRP A 57 1.95 9.60 24.67
CA TRP A 57 2.67 9.81 25.93
C TRP A 57 1.83 9.32 27.10
N ASP A 58 2.42 8.44 27.89
CA ASP A 58 1.88 7.95 29.16
C ASP A 58 3.05 7.95 30.15
N GLY A 59 2.79 8.33 31.40
CA GLY A 59 3.83 8.54 32.43
C GLY A 59 3.82 9.93 33.09
N PRO A 60 4.80 10.18 34.01
CA PRO A 60 4.83 11.36 34.89
C PRO A 60 5.47 12.61 34.28
N ASP A 61 5.99 12.54 33.04
CA ASP A 61 6.61 13.66 32.33
C ASP A 61 5.57 14.73 31.91
N ASP A 62 5.99 15.83 31.27
CA ASP A 62 5.07 16.83 30.69
C ASP A 62 4.76 16.49 29.21
N PRO A 63 3.67 15.74 28.91
CA PRO A 63 3.33 15.38 27.54
C PRO A 63 2.91 16.59 26.69
N ARG A 64 2.49 17.71 27.32
CA ARG A 64 2.15 18.94 26.58
C ARG A 64 3.41 19.65 26.10
N ALA A 65 4.49 19.61 26.86
CA ALA A 65 5.81 20.07 26.42
C ALA A 65 6.39 19.18 25.32
N GLU A 66 6.34 17.85 25.46
CA GLU A 66 6.81 16.94 24.41
C GLU A 66 6.00 17.07 23.11
N LEU A 67 4.66 17.18 23.20
CA LEU A 67 3.81 17.46 22.04
C LEU A 67 4.20 18.77 21.37
N ARG A 68 4.39 19.86 22.14
CA ARG A 68 4.87 21.15 21.62
C ARG A 68 6.24 21.04 20.95
N TRP A 69 7.17 20.25 21.51
CA TRP A 69 8.47 20.01 20.89
C TRP A 69 8.34 19.25 19.56
N SER A 70 7.57 18.15 19.54
CA SER A 70 7.31 17.36 18.32
C SER A 70 6.66 18.21 17.22
N LEU A 71 5.66 19.03 17.57
CA LEU A 71 5.02 19.95 16.62
C LEU A 71 6.01 20.99 16.06
N SER A 72 6.97 21.48 16.86
CA SER A 72 8.01 22.39 16.37
C SER A 72 8.94 21.75 15.33
N LYS A 73 9.15 20.42 15.41
CA LYS A 73 9.91 19.63 14.42
C LYS A 73 9.08 19.26 13.19
N ILE A 74 7.76 19.12 13.33
CA ILE A 74 6.84 18.81 12.23
C ILE A 74 6.55 20.04 11.36
N ARG A 75 6.36 21.22 11.98
CA ARG A 75 6.01 22.47 11.29
C ARG A 75 6.83 22.76 10.01
N PRO A 76 8.18 22.78 10.03
CA PRO A 76 8.97 23.11 8.83
C PRO A 76 8.86 22.08 7.69
N LEU A 77 8.32 20.88 7.93
CA LEU A 77 8.12 19.85 6.91
C LEU A 77 6.82 20.06 6.13
N LEU A 78 5.80 20.60 6.80
CA LEU A 78 4.47 20.82 6.22
C LEU A 78 4.34 22.23 5.63
N ASP A 79 4.85 23.23 6.35
CA ASP A 79 4.83 24.64 5.96
C ASP A 79 5.97 24.98 4.94
N TRP A 80 6.54 23.95 4.28
CA TRP A 80 7.65 24.03 3.33
C TRP A 80 7.34 24.88 2.07
N SER A 81 6.07 24.90 1.65
CA SER A 81 5.58 25.69 0.51
C SER A 81 4.60 26.74 1.03
N THR A 82 4.95 28.02 0.86
CA THR A 82 4.20 29.24 1.21
C THR A 82 2.76 29.02 1.68
N GLY A 83 2.59 28.73 2.97
CA GLY A 83 1.29 28.45 3.59
C GLY A 83 1.46 27.75 4.92
N VAL A 84 0.67 28.15 5.91
CA VAL A 84 0.59 27.44 7.20
C VAL A 84 -0.30 26.22 7.00
N ARG A 85 0.26 25.03 7.13
CA ARG A 85 -0.48 23.76 7.12
C ARG A 85 -0.64 23.20 8.52
N LEU A 86 0.36 23.37 9.40
CA LEU A 86 0.27 22.92 10.80
C LEU A 86 -0.34 24.02 11.69
N VAL A 87 -1.67 24.03 11.75
CA VAL A 87 -2.44 24.88 12.67
C VAL A 87 -2.46 24.21 14.05
N ALA A 88 -1.94 24.90 15.06
CA ALA A 88 -1.86 24.39 16.42
C ALA A 88 -2.05 25.53 17.42
N ASP A 89 -3.11 25.44 18.21
CA ASP A 89 -3.48 26.40 19.26
C ASP A 89 -3.29 25.77 20.67
N ARG A 90 -4.00 26.32 21.67
CA ARG A 90 -3.95 25.86 23.08
C ARG A 90 -4.81 24.62 23.36
N GLU A 91 -5.87 24.36 22.61
CA GLU A 91 -6.74 23.18 22.73
C GLU A 91 -6.47 22.17 21.60
N ARG A 92 -6.18 22.61 20.37
CA ARG A 92 -6.24 21.78 19.17
C ARG A 92 -5.00 21.82 18.28
N VAL A 93 -4.90 20.78 17.44
CA VAL A 93 -3.91 20.61 16.38
C VAL A 93 -4.61 20.03 15.15
N SER A 94 -4.43 20.65 13.99
CA SER A 94 -4.87 20.16 12.69
C SER A 94 -3.75 20.27 11.66
N VAL A 95 -3.84 19.46 10.61
CA VAL A 95 -2.99 19.59 9.42
C VAL A 95 -3.89 19.91 8.23
N GLU A 96 -3.79 21.13 7.74
CA GLU A 96 -4.48 21.59 6.54
C GLU A 96 -3.72 21.10 5.30
N LEU A 97 -4.12 19.93 4.82
CA LEU A 97 -3.47 19.30 3.68
C LEU A 97 -3.67 20.10 2.38
N GLY A 98 -4.83 20.74 2.19
CA GLY A 98 -5.11 21.59 1.03
C GLY A 98 -4.79 20.86 -0.29
N GLY A 99 -3.91 21.44 -1.11
CA GLY A 99 -3.43 20.81 -2.34
C GLY A 99 -2.36 19.70 -2.18
N ALA A 100 -2.02 19.25 -0.97
CA ALA A 100 -1.01 18.21 -0.77
C ALA A 100 -1.46 16.85 -1.31
N ALA A 101 -0.56 16.14 -2.00
CA ALA A 101 -0.80 14.81 -2.53
C ALA A 101 -0.42 13.75 -1.49
N VAL A 102 -1.40 13.33 -0.68
CA VAL A 102 -1.26 12.19 0.24
C VAL A 102 -1.64 10.89 -0.48
N ASP A 103 -0.74 9.93 -0.60
CA ASP A 103 -0.95 8.69 -1.37
C ASP A 103 -2.23 7.92 -0.97
N LEU A 104 -2.49 7.76 0.33
CA LEU A 104 -3.70 7.12 0.86
C LEU A 104 -4.98 7.86 0.42
N ALA A 105 -4.99 9.19 0.45
CA ALA A 105 -6.13 9.99 0.00
C ALA A 105 -6.29 9.94 -1.54
N VAL A 106 -5.17 9.90 -2.28
CA VAL A 106 -5.16 9.73 -3.74
C VAL A 106 -5.72 8.36 -4.14
N VAL A 107 -5.36 7.28 -3.45
CA VAL A 107 -5.96 5.95 -3.68
C VAL A 107 -7.45 5.96 -3.35
N ARG A 108 -7.84 6.45 -2.16
CA ARG A 108 -9.25 6.47 -1.71
C ARG A 108 -10.15 7.30 -2.67
N SER A 109 -9.70 8.47 -3.12
CA SER A 109 -10.46 9.34 -4.03
C SER A 109 -10.59 8.77 -5.45
N ARG A 110 -9.49 8.27 -6.04
CA ARG A 110 -9.48 7.74 -7.42
C ARG A 110 -10.36 6.50 -7.63
N LEU A 111 -10.61 5.73 -6.58
CA LEU A 111 -11.36 4.47 -6.67
C LEU A 111 -12.87 4.64 -6.37
N GLY A 112 -13.33 5.85 -6.03
CA GLY A 112 -14.74 6.23 -6.05
C GLY A 112 -15.69 5.35 -5.22
N GLY A 113 -15.19 4.67 -4.19
CA GLY A 113 -15.95 3.69 -3.39
C GLY A 113 -16.20 2.33 -4.07
N ASN A 114 -16.02 2.19 -5.38
CA ASN A 114 -16.18 0.94 -6.13
C ASN A 114 -14.92 0.61 -6.94
N VAL A 115 -13.98 -0.07 -6.28
CA VAL A 115 -12.69 -0.49 -6.85
C VAL A 115 -12.88 -1.36 -8.10
N SER A 116 -13.91 -2.22 -8.15
CA SER A 116 -14.16 -3.13 -9.27
C SER A 116 -14.65 -2.44 -10.55
N ALA A 117 -15.23 -1.24 -10.44
CA ALA A 117 -15.67 -0.43 -11.58
C ALA A 117 -14.61 0.58 -12.05
N ALA A 118 -13.48 0.71 -11.36
CA ALA A 118 -12.45 1.69 -11.69
C ALA A 118 -11.71 1.33 -13.00
N PRO A 119 -11.34 2.30 -13.84
CA PRO A 119 -10.59 2.04 -15.07
C PRO A 119 -9.24 1.35 -14.81
N THR A 120 -8.83 0.43 -15.70
CA THR A 120 -7.57 -0.35 -15.57
C THR A 120 -6.33 0.53 -15.38
N GLY A 121 -6.29 1.73 -15.99
CA GLY A 121 -5.22 2.71 -15.79
C GLY A 121 -5.18 3.26 -14.36
N ALA A 122 -6.32 3.70 -13.83
CA ALA A 122 -6.44 4.20 -12.46
C ALA A 122 -6.10 3.10 -11.43
N LEU A 123 -6.52 1.85 -11.68
CA LEU A 123 -6.16 0.68 -10.87
C LEU A 123 -4.64 0.41 -10.89
N LYS A 124 -3.99 0.48 -12.07
CA LYS A 124 -2.54 0.33 -12.19
C LYS A 124 -1.77 1.41 -11.43
N GLU A 125 -2.21 2.66 -11.55
CA GLU A 125 -1.60 3.79 -10.83
C GLU A 125 -1.81 3.67 -9.31
N ALA A 126 -3.02 3.29 -8.87
CA ALA A 126 -3.31 3.06 -7.46
C ALA A 126 -2.44 1.93 -6.89
N ALA A 127 -2.28 0.82 -7.62
CA ALA A 127 -1.41 -0.30 -7.24
C ALA A 127 0.05 0.15 -7.04
N ALA A 128 0.55 1.07 -7.88
CA ALA A 128 1.91 1.59 -7.81
C ALA A 128 2.18 2.52 -6.61
N LEU A 129 1.15 3.06 -5.97
CA LEU A 129 1.30 3.89 -4.76
C LEU A 129 1.65 3.07 -3.52
N PHE A 130 1.20 1.81 -3.46
CA PHE A 130 1.43 0.89 -2.33
C PHE A 130 2.89 0.38 -2.28
N GLY A 131 3.75 1.14 -1.62
CA GLY A 131 5.16 0.80 -1.38
C GLY A 131 5.37 -0.29 -0.33
N GLY A 132 4.53 -0.38 0.70
CA GLY A 132 4.71 -1.32 1.81
C GLY A 132 3.47 -1.44 2.70
N GLU A 133 3.69 -1.72 3.99
CA GLU A 133 2.67 -1.60 5.04
C GLU A 133 2.39 -0.12 5.36
N PHE A 134 1.20 0.22 5.85
CA PHE A 134 0.89 1.60 6.24
C PHE A 134 1.74 2.05 7.44
N LEU A 135 2.44 3.17 7.29
CA LEU A 135 3.40 3.69 8.29
C LEU A 135 4.40 2.61 8.74
N ASP A 136 5.06 2.00 7.77
CA ASP A 136 6.08 0.97 7.99
C ASP A 136 7.22 1.49 8.91
N GLY A 137 7.68 0.64 9.81
CA GLY A 137 8.71 0.96 10.81
C GLY A 137 8.35 2.04 11.86
N LEU A 138 7.10 2.49 11.94
CA LEU A 138 6.63 3.49 12.91
C LEU A 138 5.90 2.91 14.13
N ASP A 139 6.20 1.66 14.47
CA ASP A 139 5.68 0.97 15.65
C ASP A 139 6.19 1.58 16.96
N LEU A 140 5.25 1.79 17.89
CA LEU A 140 5.47 2.36 19.22
C LEU A 140 4.85 1.42 20.28
N PRO A 141 5.51 0.31 20.66
CA PRO A 141 4.92 -0.72 21.52
C PRO A 141 4.42 -0.21 22.89
N LEU A 142 4.98 0.89 23.40
CA LEU A 142 4.59 1.52 24.65
C LEU A 142 3.39 2.47 24.53
N CYS A 143 2.90 2.75 23.31
CA CYS A 143 1.79 3.68 23.06
C CYS A 143 0.57 2.90 22.57
N TYR A 144 -0.05 2.10 23.45
CA TYR A 144 -1.10 1.13 23.10
C TYR A 144 -2.23 1.72 22.25
N ARG A 145 -2.79 2.88 22.64
CA ARG A 145 -3.88 3.55 21.91
C ARG A 145 -3.47 3.95 20.47
N TYR A 146 -2.20 4.29 20.24
CA TYR A 146 -1.67 4.54 18.90
C TYR A 146 -1.49 3.23 18.11
N GLN A 147 -1.02 2.17 18.77
CA GLN A 147 -0.84 0.87 18.14
C GLN A 147 -2.16 0.27 17.67
N GLU A 148 -3.21 0.32 18.50
CA GLU A 148 -4.56 -0.11 18.15
C GLU A 148 -5.07 0.60 16.87
N TRP A 149 -4.96 1.93 16.82
CA TRP A 149 -5.30 2.72 15.63
C TRP A 149 -4.44 2.37 14.41
N CYS A 150 -3.12 2.23 14.59
CA CYS A 150 -2.19 1.97 13.50
C CYS A 150 -2.45 0.59 12.88
N MET A 151 -2.70 -0.43 13.72
CA MET A 151 -3.09 -1.78 13.27
C MET A 151 -4.39 -1.76 12.46
N ALA A 152 -5.41 -1.00 12.90
CA ALA A 152 -6.67 -0.87 12.17
C ALA A 152 -6.48 -0.21 10.79
N GLU A 153 -5.68 0.87 10.67
CA GLU A 153 -5.37 1.47 9.37
C GLU A 153 -4.50 0.57 8.49
N ARG A 154 -3.54 -0.20 9.07
CA ARG A 154 -2.74 -1.21 8.34
C ARG A 154 -3.60 -2.32 7.76
N GLU A 155 -4.56 -2.82 8.52
CA GLU A 155 -5.51 -3.83 8.05
C GLU A 155 -6.42 -3.26 6.94
N ALA A 156 -6.94 -2.05 7.11
CA ALA A 156 -7.76 -1.36 6.11
C ALA A 156 -6.98 -1.07 4.82
N ALA A 157 -5.73 -0.61 4.92
CA ALA A 157 -4.83 -0.38 3.78
C ALA A 157 -4.48 -1.70 3.07
N SER A 158 -4.29 -2.79 3.82
CA SER A 158 -4.01 -4.12 3.26
C SER A 158 -5.23 -4.68 2.51
N ARG A 159 -6.44 -4.58 3.08
CA ARG A 159 -7.70 -4.92 2.39
C ARG A 159 -7.87 -4.10 1.11
N LEU A 160 -7.60 -2.80 1.16
CA LEU A 160 -7.65 -1.93 -0.02
C LEU A 160 -6.63 -2.35 -1.09
N ARG A 161 -5.37 -2.60 -0.71
CA ARG A 161 -4.30 -3.09 -1.60
C ARG A 161 -4.71 -4.37 -2.34
N LEU A 162 -5.24 -5.35 -1.61
CA LEU A 162 -5.70 -6.61 -2.19
C LEU A 162 -6.87 -6.40 -3.17
N SER A 163 -7.84 -5.55 -2.82
CA SER A 163 -8.97 -5.24 -3.71
C SER A 163 -8.52 -4.58 -5.03
N VAL A 164 -7.56 -3.66 -4.96
CA VAL A 164 -6.98 -2.97 -6.12
C VAL A 164 -6.23 -3.95 -7.02
N LEU A 165 -5.39 -4.82 -6.45
CA LEU A 165 -4.66 -5.82 -7.21
C LEU A 165 -5.60 -6.84 -7.88
N ALA A 166 -6.61 -7.32 -7.16
CA ALA A 166 -7.60 -8.27 -7.69
C ALA A 166 -8.43 -7.66 -8.84
N ALA A 167 -8.90 -6.42 -8.68
CA ALA A 167 -9.60 -5.68 -9.75
C ALA A 167 -8.68 -5.42 -10.95
N TRP A 168 -7.44 -4.97 -10.71
CA TRP A 168 -6.47 -4.70 -11.77
C TRP A 168 -6.12 -5.95 -12.58
N TRP A 169 -5.91 -7.08 -11.93
CA TRP A 169 -5.64 -8.36 -12.58
C TRP A 169 -6.84 -8.83 -13.40
N SER A 170 -8.05 -8.72 -12.85
CA SER A 170 -9.30 -9.09 -13.53
C SER A 170 -9.51 -8.27 -14.80
N ALA A 171 -9.39 -6.94 -14.71
CA ALA A 171 -9.53 -6.03 -15.84
C ALA A 171 -8.42 -6.22 -16.89
N SER A 172 -7.18 -6.50 -16.46
CA SER A 172 -6.05 -6.77 -17.36
C SER A 172 -6.20 -8.10 -18.11
N ARG A 173 -6.92 -9.08 -17.56
CA ARG A 173 -7.15 -10.39 -18.20
C ARG A 173 -8.14 -10.31 -19.36
N ILE A 174 -9.08 -9.36 -19.32
CA ILE A 174 -10.11 -9.17 -20.36
C ILE A 174 -9.52 -8.63 -21.68
N ILE A 175 -8.40 -7.92 -21.63
CA ILE A 175 -7.83 -7.20 -22.79
C ILE A 175 -6.84 -8.06 -23.61
N ARG A 176 -6.49 -9.28 -23.16
CA ARG A 176 -5.77 -10.25 -24.01
C ARG A 176 -6.75 -11.27 -24.60
N PRO A 177 -7.21 -11.10 -25.86
CA PRO A 177 -7.50 -12.29 -26.64
C PRO A 177 -6.21 -13.10 -26.70
N MET A 178 -6.20 -14.27 -26.07
CA MET A 178 -5.17 -15.28 -26.30
C MET A 178 -5.32 -15.76 -27.74
N ARG A 179 -4.75 -15.00 -28.67
CA ARG A 179 -4.56 -15.40 -30.06
C ARG A 179 -3.43 -16.42 -30.11
N PHE A 180 -3.67 -17.58 -29.50
CA PHE A 180 -2.93 -18.79 -29.80
C PHE A 180 -3.08 -19.02 -31.30
N PRO A 181 -2.00 -18.98 -32.11
CA PRO A 181 -2.06 -19.60 -33.40
C PRO A 181 -2.19 -21.09 -33.13
N MET A 182 -3.42 -21.62 -33.22
CA MET A 182 -3.71 -23.04 -33.11
C MET A 182 -3.16 -23.74 -34.37
N ARG A 183 -1.83 -23.81 -34.47
CA ARG A 183 -1.12 -24.50 -35.54
C ARG A 183 -1.13 -25.99 -35.24
N ILE A 184 -2.31 -26.60 -35.35
CA ILE A 184 -2.46 -28.04 -35.50
C ILE A 184 -1.76 -28.39 -36.81
N ARG A 185 -0.49 -28.76 -36.72
CA ARG A 185 0.29 -29.34 -37.80
C ARG A 185 0.55 -30.80 -37.47
N SER A 186 -0.53 -31.58 -37.42
CA SER A 186 -0.49 -33.04 -37.41
C SER A 186 0.25 -33.52 -38.67
N PRO A 187 1.34 -34.31 -38.56
CA PRO A 187 2.02 -34.86 -39.71
C PRO A 187 2.05 -36.39 -39.64
N TRP A 188 0.86 -37.01 -39.53
CA TRP A 188 0.72 -38.47 -39.60
C TRP A 188 -0.36 -38.83 -40.63
N PRO A 189 0.02 -39.41 -41.78
CA PRO A 189 -0.93 -39.78 -42.82
C PRO A 189 -1.72 -41.03 -42.43
N ILE A 190 -3.04 -40.95 -42.52
CA ILE A 190 -3.93 -42.11 -42.44
C ILE A 190 -3.64 -43.01 -43.65
N ARG A 191 -3.10 -44.20 -43.43
CA ARG A 191 -2.87 -45.19 -44.49
C ARG A 191 -3.73 -46.43 -44.27
N CYS A 192 -4.94 -46.40 -44.83
CA CYS A 192 -5.79 -47.58 -44.92
C CYS A 192 -5.31 -48.48 -46.08
N LEU A 193 -4.87 -49.71 -45.80
CA LEU A 193 -5.50 -50.95 -46.34
C LEU A 193 -4.77 -52.25 -45.92
N ASN A 194 -5.58 -53.25 -45.58
CA ASN A 194 -5.42 -54.70 -45.80
C ASN A 194 -4.19 -55.52 -45.30
N ARG A 195 -4.50 -56.33 -44.25
CA ARG A 195 -4.72 -57.81 -44.31
C ARG A 195 -3.52 -58.78 -44.15
N ALA A 196 -3.76 -59.78 -43.28
CA ALA A 196 -3.04 -61.07 -43.07
C ALA A 196 -1.64 -61.00 -42.40
N THR A 197 -1.19 -61.90 -41.50
CA THR A 197 -1.80 -63.01 -40.70
C THR A 197 -0.87 -63.33 -39.48
N PRO A 198 -1.30 -64.08 -38.44
CA PRO A 198 -0.50 -64.38 -37.21
C PRO A 198 0.49 -65.56 -37.42
N PRO A 199 1.25 -66.11 -36.43
CA PRO A 199 1.23 -65.99 -34.94
C PRO A 199 2.64 -65.65 -34.33
N SER A 200 3.12 -66.01 -33.11
CA SER A 200 2.65 -66.82 -31.95
C SER A 200 3.38 -66.48 -30.61
N SER A 201 2.85 -67.02 -29.50
CA SER A 201 3.56 -67.57 -28.30
C SER A 201 4.47 -66.70 -27.38
N GLY A 202 4.20 -66.78 -26.05
CA GLY A 202 5.03 -66.29 -24.93
C GLY A 202 4.20 -65.45 -23.93
N CYS A 203 3.68 -65.97 -22.80
CA CYS A 203 4.38 -66.33 -21.55
C CYS A 203 5.44 -65.28 -21.11
N SER A 204 5.43 -64.70 -19.91
CA SER A 204 4.68 -65.01 -18.68
C SER A 204 4.42 -63.80 -17.76
N ARG A 205 3.58 -64.02 -16.74
CA ARG A 205 3.22 -63.09 -15.66
C ARG A 205 4.38 -62.72 -14.72
N ALA A 206 4.22 -61.53 -14.11
CA ALA A 206 4.43 -61.18 -12.70
C ALA A 206 5.78 -61.46 -12.00
N LEU A 207 6.34 -60.39 -11.44
CA LEU A 207 6.57 -60.13 -10.00
C LEU A 207 6.98 -58.64 -9.88
N ASP A 208 6.99 -57.94 -8.75
CA ASP A 208 6.18 -57.81 -7.52
C ASP A 208 6.96 -56.77 -6.65
N ALA A 209 6.37 -56.30 -5.56
CA ALA A 209 7.03 -55.85 -4.34
C ALA A 209 8.14 -54.74 -4.37
N ALA A 210 7.69 -53.54 -4.01
CA ALA A 210 8.03 -52.88 -2.73
C ALA A 210 9.36 -52.11 -2.50
N ARG A 211 9.15 -51.02 -1.73
CA ARG A 211 10.04 -50.24 -0.83
C ARG A 211 11.23 -49.44 -1.41
N LYS A 212 11.12 -48.13 -1.18
CA LYS A 212 12.24 -47.20 -1.01
C LYS A 212 12.99 -47.49 0.32
N PRO A 213 14.25 -47.03 0.45
CA PRO A 213 14.82 -46.65 1.75
C PRO A 213 14.13 -45.38 2.30
#